data_AF-A0A2Y9QLF2-F1
#
_entry.id   AF-A0A2Y9QLF2-F1
#
_cell.length_a   1.000
_cell.length_b   1.000
_cell.length_c   1.000
_cell.angle_alpha   90.00
_cell.angle_beta   90.00
_cell.angle_gamma   90.00
#
_symmetry.space_group_name_H-M   'P 1'
#
loop_
_entity.id
_entity.type
_entity.pdbx_description
1 polymer ?
#
loop_
_entity_poly.entity_id
_entity_poly.type
_entity_poly.pdbx_seq_one_letter_code
_entity_poly.pdbx_strand_id
1 'polypeptide(L)'
;MSPQEKKDQNRNSVENIANEAVNVLWNICECNNRAVSIFNKEGCLEIVLKYLSRFSTNVDLAISVANCLQTVTEDNPELLKSFSAAGLQILESAMLSSVNSMEYILLKTLVAGTVWNLKDLIPSRSQAEIINAVLKILSEVLEMDAGQTVIQMKVAETQRLKTAAETEEILESANGDVLIEDDEVEEMSHKRKARRKAFVSDLLPPTDKELRQTTALLSAQQTALEIIVNMCCSEDPSDDEWEEFSSSDESDAFMETSFNECGGQLLSPLCLSHEIHTALTNCLIPKKIVEKTAFPNCTAVDICSKNPTWKPLIRKMNTIQCRALVCLQSLVSLLDVDHLGGAPALQTLAQHLSQLLFSQPDFAKHTDFLEAISGALRALLQTMASKNISQCMTPDQLMTLCKAGIYNSNTGVRVNVVSILGITGSVLAKEDGTLETLKTIGCCLLEVATKDPSLVVAGEALDALFDVFADGKEAEKASVQIRLLSALKEFQPVFKMKMRKEGRSKYSQEQLCVLDNVKMNLRRFITYQETVEKRLTS
;
A
#
# COMPACT_ATOMS: atom_id res chain seq x y z
N MET A 1 8.08 -8.04 -49.22
CA MET A 1 7.21 -8.45 -48.10
C MET A 1 6.27 -9.53 -48.57
N SER A 2 6.34 -10.71 -47.96
CA SER A 2 5.45 -11.83 -48.26
C SER A 2 4.01 -11.55 -47.77
N PRO A 3 2.99 -12.22 -48.33
CA PRO A 3 1.60 -12.10 -47.85
C PRO A 3 1.43 -12.46 -46.37
N GLN A 4 2.28 -13.37 -45.87
CA GLN A 4 2.32 -13.78 -44.46
C GLN A 4 2.83 -12.65 -43.57
N GLU A 5 3.94 -12.00 -43.95
CA GLU A 5 4.49 -10.84 -43.21
C GLU A 5 3.52 -9.66 -43.13
N LYS A 6 2.72 -9.42 -44.20
CA LYS A 6 1.68 -8.39 -44.19
C LYS A 6 0.51 -8.74 -43.27
N LYS A 7 0.16 -10.02 -43.19
CA LYS A 7 -0.91 -10.52 -42.32
C LYS A 7 -0.50 -10.47 -40.84
N ASP A 8 0.75 -10.81 -40.54
CA ASP A 8 1.32 -10.75 -39.20
C ASP A 8 1.51 -9.30 -38.73
N GLN A 9 1.97 -8.38 -39.60
CA GLN A 9 2.00 -6.95 -39.28
C GLN A 9 0.61 -6.37 -39.00
N ASN A 10 -0.39 -6.71 -39.81
CA ASN A 10 -1.75 -6.20 -39.61
C ASN A 10 -2.39 -6.76 -38.34
N ARG A 11 -2.13 -8.04 -38.01
CA ARG A 11 -2.57 -8.65 -36.75
C ARG A 11 -1.94 -7.96 -35.54
N ASN A 12 -0.65 -7.66 -35.59
CA ASN A 12 0.05 -6.92 -34.53
C ASN A 12 -0.52 -5.50 -34.38
N SER A 13 -0.89 -4.83 -35.48
CA SER A 13 -1.52 -3.50 -35.42
C SER A 13 -2.88 -3.50 -34.72
N VAL A 14 -3.73 -4.51 -34.97
CA VAL A 14 -5.05 -4.61 -34.33
C VAL A 14 -4.91 -4.92 -32.84
N GLU A 15 -3.99 -5.82 -32.47
CA GLU A 15 -3.74 -6.17 -31.08
C GLU A 15 -3.15 -5.01 -30.28
N ASN A 16 -2.28 -4.19 -30.89
CA ASN A 16 -1.77 -2.97 -30.28
C ASN A 16 -2.90 -1.94 -30.04
N ILE A 17 -3.80 -1.75 -31.01
CA ILE A 17 -4.97 -0.85 -30.84
C ILE A 17 -5.87 -1.35 -29.70
N ALA A 18 -6.11 -2.66 -29.62
CA ALA A 18 -6.89 -3.25 -28.54
C ALA A 18 -6.22 -3.02 -27.17
N ASN A 19 -4.89 -3.16 -27.10
CA ASN A 19 -4.12 -2.92 -25.88
C ASN A 19 -4.28 -1.46 -25.39
N GLU A 20 -4.09 -0.48 -26.28
CA GLU A 20 -4.26 0.92 -25.94
C GLU A 20 -5.72 1.26 -25.55
N ALA A 21 -6.71 0.68 -26.26
CA ALA A 21 -8.11 0.90 -25.93
C ALA A 21 -8.47 0.37 -24.53
N VAL A 22 -7.95 -0.80 -24.15
CA VAL A 22 -8.16 -1.35 -22.81
C VAL A 22 -7.44 -0.51 -21.75
N ASN A 23 -6.22 -0.02 -22.01
CA ASN A 23 -5.52 0.87 -21.08
C ASN A 23 -6.27 2.19 -20.87
N VAL A 24 -6.85 2.77 -21.91
CA VAL A 24 -7.70 3.96 -21.79
C VAL A 24 -8.96 3.65 -20.97
N LEU A 25 -9.62 2.52 -21.23
CA LEU A 25 -10.79 2.09 -20.47
C LEU A 25 -10.46 1.92 -18.98
N TRP A 26 -9.36 1.23 -18.69
CA TRP A 26 -8.86 1.03 -17.34
C TRP A 26 -8.65 2.37 -16.61
N ASN A 27 -7.86 3.28 -17.18
CA ASN A 27 -7.57 4.59 -16.58
C ASN A 27 -8.84 5.41 -16.31
N ILE A 28 -9.83 5.34 -17.20
CA ILE A 28 -11.11 6.05 -17.04
C ILE A 28 -11.94 5.43 -15.91
N CYS A 29 -11.98 4.10 -15.81
CA CYS A 29 -12.66 3.40 -14.72
C CYS A 29 -11.99 3.66 -13.36
N GLU A 30 -10.65 3.67 -13.30
CA GLU A 30 -9.88 3.94 -12.07
C GLU A 30 -10.18 5.34 -11.49
N CYS A 31 -10.43 6.32 -12.37
CA CYS A 31 -10.64 7.71 -11.95
C CYS A 31 -12.12 8.10 -11.78
N ASN A 32 -13.09 7.23 -12.10
CA ASN A 32 -14.49 7.64 -12.19
C ASN A 32 -15.51 6.50 -11.99
N ASN A 33 -16.20 6.51 -10.86
CA ASN A 33 -17.27 5.54 -10.55
C ASN A 33 -18.41 5.53 -11.59
N ARG A 34 -18.71 6.65 -12.25
CA ARG A 34 -19.71 6.69 -13.33
C ARG A 34 -19.22 5.89 -14.55
N ALA A 35 -17.93 5.88 -14.83
CA ALA A 35 -17.38 5.07 -15.90
C ALA A 35 -17.50 3.58 -15.58
N VAL A 36 -17.27 3.18 -14.32
CA VAL A 36 -17.51 1.80 -13.85
C VAL A 36 -18.98 1.40 -14.03
N SER A 37 -19.93 2.27 -13.68
CA SER A 37 -21.36 1.98 -13.92
C SER A 37 -21.70 1.84 -15.41
N ILE A 38 -21.07 2.63 -16.29
CA ILE A 38 -21.24 2.50 -17.74
C ILE A 38 -20.63 1.19 -18.25
N PHE A 39 -19.45 0.80 -17.75
CA PHE A 39 -18.80 -0.46 -18.07
C PHE A 39 -19.74 -1.65 -17.79
N ASN A 40 -20.41 -1.65 -16.63
CA ASN A 40 -21.40 -2.67 -16.26
C ASN A 40 -22.56 -2.70 -17.28
N LYS A 41 -23.16 -1.54 -17.53
CA LYS A 41 -24.35 -1.40 -18.39
C LYS A 41 -24.11 -1.83 -19.83
N GLU A 42 -22.93 -1.51 -20.38
CA GLU A 42 -22.57 -1.83 -21.77
C GLU A 42 -22.06 -3.27 -21.94
N GLY A 43 -22.04 -4.08 -20.87
CA GLY A 43 -21.64 -5.49 -20.94
C GLY A 43 -20.15 -5.67 -21.27
N CYS A 44 -19.30 -4.71 -20.90
CA CYS A 44 -17.88 -4.73 -21.25
C CYS A 44 -17.11 -5.92 -20.64
N LEU A 45 -17.65 -6.58 -19.61
CA LEU A 45 -17.04 -7.74 -18.99
C LEU A 45 -16.76 -8.88 -19.97
N GLU A 46 -17.70 -9.22 -20.85
CA GLU A 46 -17.57 -10.35 -21.77
C GLU A 46 -16.42 -10.17 -22.76
N ILE A 47 -16.27 -8.96 -23.31
CA ILE A 47 -15.20 -8.67 -24.27
C ILE A 47 -13.83 -8.64 -23.59
N VAL A 48 -13.76 -8.12 -22.36
CA VAL A 48 -12.54 -8.09 -21.54
C VAL A 48 -12.10 -9.52 -21.20
N LEU A 49 -13.00 -10.39 -20.73
CA LEU A 49 -12.70 -11.80 -20.47
C LEU A 49 -12.29 -12.56 -21.73
N LYS A 50 -12.90 -12.25 -22.89
CA LYS A 50 -12.51 -12.82 -24.17
C LYS A 50 -11.06 -12.46 -24.53
N TYR A 51 -10.63 -11.23 -24.27
CA TYR A 51 -9.23 -10.85 -24.47
C TYR A 51 -8.30 -11.54 -23.48
N LEU A 52 -8.71 -11.68 -22.21
CA LEU A 52 -7.94 -12.42 -21.21
C LEU A 52 -7.68 -13.87 -21.63
N SER A 53 -8.67 -14.55 -22.22
CA SER A 53 -8.52 -15.95 -22.66
C SER A 53 -7.41 -16.18 -23.70
N ARG A 54 -6.87 -15.11 -24.30
CA ARG A 54 -5.78 -15.15 -25.27
C ARG A 54 -4.39 -14.92 -24.64
N PHE A 55 -4.27 -14.97 -23.31
CA PHE A 55 -3.04 -14.71 -22.56
C PHE A 55 -1.81 -15.50 -23.03
N SER A 56 -2.00 -16.73 -23.53
CA SER A 56 -0.92 -17.56 -24.09
C SER A 56 -0.29 -16.99 -25.36
N THR A 57 -1.02 -16.16 -26.10
CA THR A 57 -0.60 -15.58 -27.39
C THR A 57 -0.20 -14.11 -27.30
N ASN A 58 -0.80 -13.36 -26.37
CA ASN A 58 -0.53 -11.94 -26.19
C ASN A 58 -0.64 -11.59 -24.69
N VAL A 59 0.51 -11.62 -24.01
CA VAL A 59 0.60 -11.35 -22.57
C VAL A 59 0.41 -9.87 -22.27
N ASP A 60 0.88 -8.97 -23.13
CA ASP A 60 0.77 -7.52 -22.93
C ASP A 60 -0.70 -7.09 -22.86
N LEU A 61 -1.52 -7.53 -23.84
CA LEU A 61 -2.96 -7.30 -23.82
C LEU A 61 -3.63 -7.94 -22.61
N ALA A 62 -3.22 -9.16 -22.23
CA ALA A 62 -3.77 -9.85 -21.07
C ALA A 62 -3.47 -9.11 -19.76
N ILE A 63 -2.28 -8.50 -19.61
CA ILE A 63 -1.92 -7.67 -18.46
C ILE A 63 -2.81 -6.42 -18.41
N SER A 64 -2.96 -5.69 -19.53
CA SER A 64 -3.84 -4.51 -19.60
C SER A 64 -5.28 -4.86 -19.23
N VAL A 65 -5.76 -6.01 -19.70
CA VAL A 65 -7.08 -6.57 -19.37
C VAL A 65 -7.18 -6.93 -17.89
N ALA A 66 -6.17 -7.57 -17.32
CA ALA A 66 -6.17 -7.96 -15.91
C ALA A 66 -6.10 -6.74 -14.97
N ASN A 67 -5.35 -5.69 -15.33
CA ASN A 67 -5.38 -4.40 -14.63
C ASN A 67 -6.80 -3.82 -14.64
N CYS A 68 -7.42 -3.74 -15.83
CA CYS A 68 -8.78 -3.26 -15.96
C CYS A 68 -9.76 -4.05 -15.09
N LEU A 69 -9.69 -5.40 -15.13
CA LEU A 69 -10.54 -6.28 -14.34
C LEU A 69 -10.37 -6.07 -12.85
N GLN A 70 -9.14 -5.97 -12.35
CA GLN A 70 -8.88 -5.73 -10.94
C GLN A 70 -9.57 -4.44 -10.48
N THR A 71 -9.43 -3.35 -11.25
CA THR A 71 -10.08 -2.06 -10.94
C THR A 71 -11.60 -2.13 -11.02
N VAL A 72 -12.19 -2.68 -12.09
CA VAL A 72 -13.66 -2.65 -12.23
C VAL A 72 -14.38 -3.62 -11.29
N THR A 73 -13.66 -4.60 -10.72
CA THR A 73 -14.21 -5.55 -9.74
C THR A 73 -14.09 -5.09 -8.30
N GLU A 74 -13.25 -4.09 -8.01
CA GLU A 74 -13.12 -3.52 -6.67
C GLU A 74 -14.42 -2.79 -6.28
N ASP A 75 -15.00 -3.16 -5.13
CA ASP A 75 -16.23 -2.59 -4.56
C ASP A 75 -17.43 -2.48 -5.54
N ASN A 76 -17.58 -3.43 -6.46
CA ASN A 76 -18.59 -3.39 -7.52
C ASN A 76 -19.52 -4.63 -7.55
N PRO A 77 -20.45 -4.78 -6.58
CA PRO A 77 -21.29 -5.98 -6.45
C PRO A 77 -22.22 -6.24 -7.65
N GLU A 78 -22.56 -5.21 -8.44
CA GLU A 78 -23.34 -5.35 -9.68
C GLU A 78 -22.55 -6.15 -10.73
N LEU A 79 -21.28 -5.81 -10.93
CA LEU A 79 -20.42 -6.51 -11.87
C LEU A 79 -20.11 -7.93 -11.42
N LEU A 80 -19.82 -8.12 -10.13
CA LEU A 80 -19.47 -9.44 -9.59
C LEU A 80 -20.56 -10.47 -9.94
N LYS A 81 -21.84 -10.14 -9.74
CA LYS A 81 -22.98 -11.02 -10.07
C LYS A 81 -23.10 -11.38 -11.55
N SER A 82 -22.43 -10.64 -12.44
CA SER A 82 -22.45 -10.86 -13.88
C SER A 82 -21.40 -11.88 -14.36
N PHE A 83 -20.53 -12.39 -13.47
CA PHE A 83 -19.55 -13.41 -13.83
C PHE A 83 -20.20 -14.76 -14.11
N SER A 84 -19.93 -15.30 -15.29
CA SER A 84 -20.33 -16.65 -15.67
C SER A 84 -19.30 -17.71 -15.23
N ALA A 85 -19.72 -18.98 -15.16
CA ALA A 85 -18.79 -20.09 -14.90
C ALA A 85 -17.63 -20.16 -15.91
N ALA A 86 -17.89 -19.81 -17.17
CA ALA A 86 -16.84 -19.72 -18.19
C ALA A 86 -15.85 -18.57 -17.92
N GLY A 87 -16.35 -17.43 -17.42
CA GLY A 87 -15.51 -16.31 -16.98
C GLY A 87 -14.58 -16.71 -15.83
N LEU A 88 -15.11 -17.40 -14.83
CA LEU A 88 -14.31 -17.91 -13.70
C LEU A 88 -13.24 -18.92 -14.14
N GLN A 89 -13.56 -19.81 -15.08
CA GLN A 89 -12.58 -20.76 -15.64
C GLN A 89 -11.43 -20.06 -16.39
N ILE A 90 -11.67 -18.92 -17.02
CA ILE A 90 -10.62 -18.12 -17.67
C ILE A 90 -9.66 -17.55 -16.62
N LEU A 91 -10.19 -17.02 -15.51
CA LEU A 91 -9.37 -16.52 -14.40
C LEU A 91 -8.52 -17.64 -13.80
N GLU A 92 -9.13 -18.79 -13.52
CA GLU A 92 -8.45 -19.97 -12.98
C GLU A 92 -7.32 -20.43 -13.93
N SER A 93 -7.58 -20.51 -15.23
CA SER A 93 -6.59 -20.91 -16.23
C SER A 93 -5.40 -19.94 -16.31
N ALA A 94 -5.65 -18.63 -16.16
CA ALA A 94 -4.60 -17.62 -16.15
C ALA A 94 -3.75 -17.70 -14.87
N MET A 95 -4.38 -17.88 -13.70
CA MET A 95 -3.68 -18.08 -12.42
C MET A 95 -2.78 -19.32 -12.42
N LEU A 96 -3.27 -20.43 -12.99
CA LEU A 96 -2.57 -21.72 -13.01
C LEU A 96 -1.59 -21.90 -14.18
N SER A 97 -1.33 -20.84 -14.96
CA SER A 97 -0.36 -20.89 -16.06
C SER A 97 1.01 -21.37 -15.57
N SER A 98 1.66 -22.28 -16.31
CA SER A 98 2.98 -22.83 -15.97
C SER A 98 4.15 -21.93 -16.41
N VAL A 99 3.87 -20.82 -17.11
CA VAL A 99 4.90 -19.89 -17.57
C VAL A 99 5.38 -19.01 -16.41
N ASN A 100 6.70 -18.88 -16.29
CA ASN A 100 7.37 -18.21 -15.16
C ASN A 100 8.20 -16.98 -15.58
N SER A 101 7.76 -16.26 -16.63
CA SER A 101 8.33 -14.93 -16.94
C SER A 101 7.77 -13.86 -16.01
N MET A 102 8.45 -12.71 -15.88
CA MET A 102 8.01 -11.64 -14.97
C MET A 102 6.66 -11.03 -15.39
N GLU A 103 6.39 -10.98 -16.69
CA GLU A 103 5.09 -10.56 -17.23
C GLU A 103 3.97 -11.53 -16.84
N TYR A 104 4.24 -12.84 -16.88
CA TYR A 104 3.26 -13.84 -16.42
C TYR A 104 3.10 -13.83 -14.90
N ILE A 105 4.14 -13.51 -14.15
CA ILE A 105 4.05 -13.31 -12.70
C ILE A 105 3.10 -12.13 -12.42
N LEU A 106 3.29 -10.99 -13.09
CA LEU A 106 2.37 -9.85 -13.00
C LEU A 106 0.93 -10.23 -13.38
N LEU A 107 0.73 -10.92 -14.50
CA LEU A 107 -0.59 -11.37 -14.93
C LEU A 107 -1.27 -12.23 -13.85
N LYS A 108 -0.55 -13.22 -13.29
CA LYS A 108 -1.08 -14.08 -12.23
C LYS A 108 -1.44 -13.28 -10.98
N THR A 109 -0.62 -12.29 -10.60
CA THR A 109 -0.90 -11.42 -9.45
C THR A 109 -2.16 -10.59 -9.65
N LEU A 110 -2.33 -9.97 -10.84
CA LEU A 110 -3.53 -9.19 -11.17
C LEU A 110 -4.79 -10.04 -11.18
N VAL A 111 -4.71 -11.24 -11.77
CA VAL A 111 -5.83 -12.18 -11.78
C VAL A 111 -6.13 -12.67 -10.37
N ALA A 112 -5.12 -12.93 -9.54
CA ALA A 112 -5.30 -13.29 -8.13
C ALA A 112 -6.02 -12.19 -7.35
N GLY A 113 -5.71 -10.91 -7.61
CA GLY A 113 -6.45 -9.76 -7.08
C GLY A 113 -7.90 -9.71 -7.54
N THR A 114 -8.15 -9.97 -8.82
CA THR A 114 -9.52 -10.07 -9.36
C THR A 114 -10.32 -11.20 -8.70
N VAL A 115 -9.68 -12.37 -8.50
CA VAL A 115 -10.30 -13.51 -7.81
C VAL A 115 -10.56 -13.21 -6.33
N TRP A 116 -9.67 -12.47 -5.67
CA TRP A 116 -9.92 -11.97 -4.31
C TRP A 116 -11.15 -11.05 -4.25
N ASN A 117 -11.32 -10.14 -5.20
CA ASN A 117 -12.51 -9.29 -5.29
C ASN A 117 -13.81 -10.11 -5.50
N LEU A 118 -13.70 -11.31 -6.06
CA LEU A 118 -14.81 -12.26 -6.28
C LEU A 118 -15.03 -13.24 -5.11
N LYS A 119 -14.33 -13.08 -3.97
CA LYS A 119 -14.37 -14.01 -2.81
C LYS A 119 -15.78 -14.36 -2.36
N ASP A 120 -16.69 -13.39 -2.37
CA ASP A 120 -18.06 -13.53 -1.87
C ASP A 120 -18.96 -14.35 -2.82
N LEU A 121 -18.52 -14.57 -4.07
CA LEU A 121 -19.20 -15.46 -5.02
C LEU A 121 -18.67 -16.89 -4.99
N ILE A 122 -17.52 -17.11 -4.37
CA ILE A 122 -16.87 -18.41 -4.35
C ILE A 122 -17.62 -19.31 -3.35
N PRO A 123 -18.01 -20.55 -3.73
CA PRO A 123 -18.67 -21.47 -2.82
C PRO A 123 -17.82 -21.73 -1.56
N SER A 124 -18.42 -21.71 -0.36
CA SER A 124 -17.72 -21.86 0.93
C SER A 124 -16.77 -23.07 0.98
N ARG A 125 -17.14 -24.18 0.31
CA ARG A 125 -16.32 -25.41 0.23
C ARG A 125 -14.96 -25.24 -0.46
N SER A 126 -14.83 -24.23 -1.32
CA SER A 126 -13.63 -23.97 -2.13
C SER A 126 -12.94 -22.65 -1.75
N GLN A 127 -13.55 -21.85 -0.86
CA GLN A 127 -12.99 -20.56 -0.45
C GLN A 127 -11.59 -20.72 0.15
N ALA A 128 -11.42 -21.62 1.12
CA ALA A 128 -10.11 -21.84 1.75
C ALA A 128 -9.02 -22.23 0.73
N GLU A 129 -9.34 -23.12 -0.21
CA GLU A 129 -8.41 -23.53 -1.27
C GLU A 129 -8.01 -22.35 -2.17
N ILE A 130 -8.99 -21.52 -2.56
CA ILE A 130 -8.76 -20.36 -3.43
C ILE A 130 -7.98 -19.27 -2.70
N ILE A 131 -8.29 -18.98 -1.43
CA ILE A 131 -7.54 -18.04 -0.59
C ILE A 131 -6.08 -18.48 -0.48
N ASN A 132 -5.84 -19.76 -0.24
CA ASN A 132 -4.48 -20.31 -0.21
C ASN A 132 -3.78 -20.21 -1.57
N ALA A 133 -4.49 -20.44 -2.68
CA ALA A 133 -3.93 -20.30 -4.02
C ALA A 133 -3.54 -18.85 -4.34
N VAL A 134 -4.41 -17.89 -4.00
CA VAL A 134 -4.14 -16.46 -4.13
C VAL A 134 -2.91 -16.08 -3.29
N LEU A 135 -2.93 -16.38 -1.99
CA LEU A 135 -1.83 -16.02 -1.08
C LEU A 135 -0.51 -16.70 -1.46
N LYS A 136 -0.54 -17.91 -2.03
CA LYS A 136 0.66 -18.56 -2.57
C LYS A 136 1.26 -17.78 -3.73
N ILE A 137 0.45 -17.28 -4.68
CA ILE A 137 0.92 -16.43 -5.78
C ILE A 137 1.54 -15.15 -5.21
N LEU A 138 0.88 -14.50 -4.26
CA LEU A 138 1.42 -13.28 -3.64
C LEU A 138 2.74 -13.56 -2.90
N SER A 139 2.80 -14.69 -2.20
CA SER A 139 3.99 -15.16 -1.48
C SER A 139 5.18 -15.40 -2.43
N GLU A 140 4.95 -16.04 -3.57
CA GLU A 140 5.99 -16.29 -4.59
C GLU A 140 6.52 -14.96 -5.18
N VAL A 141 5.64 -14.00 -5.46
CA VAL A 141 6.01 -12.67 -5.99
C VAL A 141 6.85 -11.89 -4.98
N LEU A 142 6.47 -11.92 -3.70
CA LEU A 142 7.19 -11.24 -2.63
C LEU A 142 8.54 -11.90 -2.31
N GLU A 143 8.73 -13.18 -2.63
CA GLU A 143 10.01 -13.86 -2.39
C GLU A 143 11.14 -13.39 -3.33
N MET A 144 10.79 -12.84 -4.49
CA MET A 144 11.77 -12.44 -5.50
C MET A 144 12.54 -11.18 -5.09
N ASP A 145 13.87 -11.19 -5.12
CA ASP A 145 14.68 -10.00 -4.83
C ASP A 145 14.66 -9.01 -6.02
N ALA A 146 14.07 -7.84 -5.78
CA ALA A 146 13.93 -6.76 -6.76
C ALA A 146 15.30 -6.20 -7.20
N GLY A 147 16.19 -5.96 -6.23
CA GLY A 147 17.52 -5.40 -6.50
C GLY A 147 18.39 -6.36 -7.30
N GLN A 148 18.38 -7.64 -6.90
CA GLN A 148 19.09 -8.69 -7.63
C GLN A 148 18.53 -8.87 -9.04
N THR A 149 17.21 -8.80 -9.21
CA THR A 149 16.57 -8.86 -10.54
C THR A 149 17.00 -7.70 -11.42
N VAL A 150 17.01 -6.46 -10.89
CA VAL A 150 17.50 -5.28 -11.63
C VAL A 150 18.94 -5.49 -12.11
N ILE A 151 19.82 -5.98 -11.24
CA ILE A 151 21.23 -6.24 -11.56
C ILE A 151 21.32 -7.29 -12.68
N GLN A 152 20.64 -8.43 -12.53
CA GLN A 152 20.64 -9.51 -13.51
C GLN A 152 20.10 -9.08 -14.87
N MET A 153 18.97 -8.39 -14.88
CA MET A 153 18.31 -7.92 -16.10
C MET A 153 19.16 -6.88 -16.83
N LYS A 154 19.88 -6.03 -16.09
CA LYS A 154 20.83 -5.10 -16.72
C LYS A 154 22.05 -5.79 -17.33
N VAL A 155 22.56 -6.83 -16.67
CA VAL A 155 23.64 -7.66 -17.23
C VAL A 155 23.17 -8.34 -18.51
N ALA A 156 21.97 -8.93 -18.50
CA ALA A 156 21.37 -9.57 -19.66
C ALA A 156 21.18 -8.58 -20.84
N GLU A 157 20.65 -7.38 -20.57
CA GLU A 157 20.51 -6.33 -21.58
C GLU A 157 21.87 -5.98 -22.20
N THR A 158 22.89 -5.81 -21.36
CA THR A 158 24.26 -5.46 -21.81
C THR A 158 24.88 -6.55 -22.67
N GLN A 159 24.73 -7.83 -22.26
CA GLN A 159 25.20 -8.97 -23.04
C GLN A 159 24.48 -9.06 -24.39
N ARG A 160 23.15 -8.92 -24.39
CA ARG A 160 22.34 -8.95 -25.61
C ARG A 160 22.75 -7.85 -26.59
N LEU A 161 22.99 -6.63 -26.10
CA LEU A 161 23.45 -5.51 -26.92
C LEU A 161 24.85 -5.76 -27.52
N LYS A 162 25.78 -6.35 -26.75
CA LYS A 162 27.10 -6.74 -27.26
C LYS A 162 27.00 -7.79 -28.37
N THR A 163 26.25 -8.85 -28.15
CA THR A 163 26.05 -9.91 -29.15
C THR A 163 25.37 -9.39 -30.42
N ALA A 164 24.41 -8.46 -30.28
CA ALA A 164 23.78 -7.82 -31.43
C ALA A 164 24.79 -6.99 -32.25
N ALA A 165 25.64 -6.20 -31.58
CA ALA A 165 26.68 -5.42 -32.24
C ALA A 165 27.71 -6.31 -32.97
N GLU A 166 28.16 -7.40 -32.32
CA GLU A 166 29.08 -8.38 -32.93
C GLU A 166 28.44 -9.06 -34.16
N THR A 167 27.14 -9.36 -34.11
CA THR A 167 26.42 -9.96 -35.25
C THR A 167 26.30 -8.97 -36.42
N GLU A 168 26.07 -7.68 -36.14
CA GLU A 168 26.05 -6.64 -37.18
C GLU A 168 27.43 -6.45 -37.83
N GLU A 169 28.53 -6.48 -37.06
CA GLU A 169 29.90 -6.39 -37.60
C GLU A 169 30.26 -7.59 -38.49
N ILE A 170 29.82 -8.80 -38.15
CA ILE A 170 30.01 -10.01 -38.97
C ILE A 170 29.19 -9.92 -40.28
N LEU A 171 27.96 -9.38 -40.23
CA LEU A 171 27.14 -9.17 -41.42
C LEU A 171 27.66 -8.05 -42.33
N GLU A 172 28.28 -7.00 -41.76
CA GLU A 172 28.93 -5.94 -42.53
C GLU A 172 30.23 -6.42 -43.21
N SER A 173 31.02 -7.27 -42.53
CA SER A 173 32.25 -7.84 -43.11
C SER A 173 31.98 -8.92 -44.17
N ALA A 174 30.94 -9.75 -44.01
CA ALA A 174 30.57 -10.75 -45.02
C ALA A 174 29.96 -10.16 -46.31
N ASN A 175 29.39 -8.95 -46.24
CA ASN A 175 28.88 -8.23 -47.42
C ASN A 175 29.91 -7.28 -48.06
N GLY A 176 31.13 -7.22 -47.52
CA GLY A 176 32.22 -6.37 -48.02
C GLY A 176 33.04 -6.99 -49.16
N ASP A 177 32.80 -8.25 -49.54
CA ASP A 177 33.67 -9.01 -50.44
C ASP A 177 33.11 -9.22 -51.87
N VAL A 178 32.31 -8.26 -52.36
CA VAL A 178 32.00 -8.16 -53.80
C VAL A 178 32.72 -6.94 -54.36
N LEU A 179 33.99 -7.16 -54.73
CA LEU A 179 34.80 -6.27 -55.55
C LEU A 179 34.14 -6.12 -56.93
N ILE A 180 33.59 -4.94 -57.21
CA ILE A 180 33.56 -4.40 -58.57
C ILE A 180 34.13 -2.99 -58.48
N GLU A 181 35.35 -2.85 -58.95
CA GLU A 181 35.98 -1.56 -59.23
C GLU A 181 35.13 -0.83 -60.30
N ASP A 182 34.55 0.30 -59.93
CA ASP A 182 34.30 1.41 -60.85
C ASP A 182 34.23 2.69 -60.01
N ASP A 183 35.23 3.55 -60.23
CA ASP A 183 35.36 4.90 -59.67
C ASP A 183 34.12 5.75 -60.05
N GLU A 184 33.74 6.66 -59.13
CA GLU A 184 32.74 7.75 -59.27
C GLU A 184 31.38 7.67 -58.53
N VAL A 185 31.20 6.83 -57.49
CA VAL A 185 29.97 6.90 -56.65
C VAL A 185 30.21 6.70 -55.13
N GLU A 186 31.19 7.39 -54.54
CA GLU A 186 31.41 7.33 -53.09
C GLU A 186 30.43 8.18 -52.25
N GLU A 187 29.88 9.30 -52.73
CA GLU A 187 29.07 10.18 -51.87
C GLU A 187 27.60 9.74 -51.64
N MET A 188 27.01 8.95 -52.54
CA MET A 188 25.61 8.52 -52.41
C MET A 188 25.43 7.25 -51.57
N SER A 189 26.49 6.44 -51.43
CA SER A 189 26.45 5.16 -50.72
C SER A 189 26.48 5.33 -49.20
N HIS A 190 27.24 6.31 -48.69
CA HIS A 190 27.32 6.65 -47.26
C HIS A 190 26.00 7.19 -46.71
N LYS A 191 25.28 8.04 -47.48
CA LYS A 191 23.95 8.54 -47.08
C LYS A 191 22.89 7.43 -47.06
N ARG A 192 22.97 6.44 -47.95
CA ARG A 192 22.06 5.27 -47.96
C ARG A 192 22.38 4.27 -46.84
N LYS A 193 23.66 4.05 -46.51
CA LYS A 193 24.11 3.22 -45.37
C LYS A 193 23.71 3.85 -44.02
N ALA A 194 23.88 5.15 -43.85
CA ALA A 194 23.42 5.87 -42.65
C ALA A 194 21.88 5.82 -42.49
N ARG A 195 21.13 5.93 -43.58
CA ARG A 195 19.65 5.86 -43.57
C ARG A 195 19.13 4.44 -43.32
N ARG A 196 19.87 3.39 -43.71
CA ARG A 196 19.55 1.98 -43.36
C ARG A 196 19.89 1.65 -41.90
N LYS A 197 21.00 2.17 -41.36
CA LYS A 197 21.34 2.07 -39.91
C LYS A 197 20.26 2.73 -39.05
N ALA A 198 19.72 3.88 -39.48
CA ALA A 198 18.59 4.52 -38.81
C ALA A 198 17.29 3.69 -38.91
N PHE A 199 16.98 3.11 -40.07
CA PHE A 199 15.68 2.45 -40.33
C PHE A 199 15.54 1.05 -39.70
N VAL A 200 16.63 0.31 -39.48
CA VAL A 200 16.60 -0.99 -38.79
C VAL A 200 16.67 -0.81 -37.26
N SER A 201 17.31 0.26 -36.78
CA SER A 201 17.26 0.67 -35.37
C SER A 201 15.88 1.20 -34.93
N ASP A 202 15.00 1.53 -35.89
CA ASP A 202 13.69 2.17 -35.65
C ASP A 202 12.49 1.20 -35.59
N LEU A 203 12.68 -0.11 -35.79
CA LEU A 203 11.58 -1.09 -35.76
C LEU A 203 11.28 -1.64 -34.35
N LEU A 204 11.21 -0.72 -33.38
CA LEU A 204 11.07 -0.86 -31.90
C LEU A 204 12.42 -0.82 -31.16
N PRO A 205 12.59 0.01 -30.10
CA PRO A 205 13.85 0.07 -29.37
C PRO A 205 14.14 -1.28 -28.70
N PRO A 206 15.25 -1.96 -29.02
CA PRO A 206 15.58 -3.28 -28.45
C PRO A 206 15.91 -3.26 -26.95
N THR A 207 16.06 -2.09 -26.33
CA THR A 207 16.34 -1.85 -24.89
C THR A 207 15.16 -2.12 -23.95
N ASP A 208 14.00 -2.46 -24.49
CA ASP A 208 12.76 -2.53 -23.72
C ASP A 208 12.53 -3.87 -23.01
N LYS A 209 13.03 -5.00 -23.53
CA LYS A 209 12.58 -6.32 -23.03
C LYS A 209 12.96 -6.55 -21.56
N GLU A 210 14.23 -6.41 -21.21
CA GLU A 210 14.72 -6.60 -19.83
C GLU A 210 14.13 -5.54 -18.88
N LEU A 211 13.95 -4.31 -19.37
CA LEU A 211 13.32 -3.23 -18.62
C LEU A 211 11.83 -3.51 -18.37
N ARG A 212 11.09 -4.03 -19.36
CA ARG A 212 9.68 -4.46 -19.23
C ARG A 212 9.54 -5.61 -18.26
N GLN A 213 10.38 -6.65 -18.35
CA GLN A 213 10.37 -7.76 -17.39
C GLN A 213 10.63 -7.26 -15.97
N THR A 214 11.63 -6.38 -15.78
CA THR A 214 11.91 -5.78 -14.48
C THR A 214 10.72 -4.95 -13.97
N THR A 215 10.14 -4.13 -14.85
CA THR A 215 8.97 -3.31 -14.54
C THR A 215 7.76 -4.16 -14.17
N ALA A 216 7.55 -5.28 -14.85
CA ALA A 216 6.48 -6.23 -14.57
C ALA A 216 6.64 -6.83 -13.18
N LEU A 217 7.84 -7.28 -12.80
CA LEU A 217 8.10 -7.79 -11.45
C LEU A 217 7.83 -6.74 -10.38
N LEU A 218 8.37 -5.52 -10.54
CA LEU A 218 8.17 -4.46 -9.56
C LEU A 218 6.69 -4.09 -9.42
N SER A 219 5.95 -4.08 -10.54
CA SER A 219 4.51 -3.83 -10.52
C SER A 219 3.77 -4.98 -9.84
N ALA A 220 4.16 -6.24 -10.08
CA ALA A 220 3.58 -7.39 -9.41
C ALA A 220 3.78 -7.32 -7.89
N GLN A 221 4.98 -6.93 -7.43
CA GLN A 221 5.25 -6.76 -6.00
C GLN A 221 4.43 -5.65 -5.38
N GLN A 222 4.29 -4.51 -6.08
CA GLN A 222 3.43 -3.43 -5.62
C GLN A 222 1.97 -3.90 -5.50
N THR A 223 1.42 -4.52 -6.55
CA THR A 223 0.05 -5.05 -6.57
C THR A 223 -0.16 -6.11 -5.49
N ALA A 224 0.80 -7.01 -5.27
CA ALA A 224 0.70 -8.03 -4.23
C ALA A 224 0.57 -7.42 -2.84
N LEU A 225 1.34 -6.37 -2.54
CA LEU A 225 1.25 -5.66 -1.26
C LEU A 225 -0.10 -4.95 -1.10
N GLU A 226 -0.61 -4.33 -2.16
CA GLU A 226 -1.92 -3.66 -2.16
C GLU A 226 -3.06 -4.67 -1.96
N ILE A 227 -3.01 -5.83 -2.62
CA ILE A 227 -3.99 -6.92 -2.41
C ILE A 227 -3.96 -7.40 -0.94
N ILE A 228 -2.78 -7.58 -0.34
CA ILE A 228 -2.67 -8.03 1.06
C ILE A 228 -3.21 -6.96 2.02
N VAL A 229 -2.98 -5.66 1.76
CA VAL A 229 -3.59 -4.59 2.54
C VAL A 229 -5.11 -4.70 2.49
N ASN A 230 -5.70 -4.87 1.30
CA ASN A 230 -7.14 -5.03 1.14
C ASN A 230 -7.67 -6.29 1.85
N MET A 231 -6.89 -7.39 1.90
CA MET A 231 -7.21 -8.58 2.69
C MET A 231 -7.22 -8.33 4.20
N CYS A 232 -6.49 -7.32 4.67
CA CYS A 232 -6.38 -6.98 6.08
C CYS A 232 -7.43 -5.96 6.55
N CYS A 233 -8.16 -5.34 5.62
CA CYS A 233 -9.29 -4.49 5.96
C CYS A 233 -10.49 -5.38 6.30
N SER A 234 -10.90 -5.41 7.56
CA SER A 234 -12.21 -5.95 7.91
C SER A 234 -13.27 -4.97 7.39
N GLU A 235 -14.17 -5.46 6.54
CA GLU A 235 -15.48 -4.81 6.38
C GLU A 235 -16.17 -4.94 7.73
N ASP A 236 -15.96 -3.95 8.63
CA ASP A 236 -16.79 -3.84 9.81
C ASP A 236 -18.24 -3.74 9.31
N PRO A 237 -19.17 -4.52 9.87
CA PRO A 237 -20.58 -4.34 9.56
C PRO A 237 -20.89 -2.87 9.78
N SER A 238 -21.39 -2.21 8.74
CA SER A 238 -21.82 -0.82 8.79
C SER A 238 -22.60 -0.61 10.09
N ASP A 239 -22.04 0.18 11.00
CA ASP A 239 -22.55 0.48 12.33
C ASP A 239 -23.81 1.38 12.25
N ASP A 240 -24.63 1.16 11.21
CA ASP A 240 -25.90 1.82 10.89
C ASP A 240 -27.01 1.44 11.91
N GLU A 241 -26.68 0.71 12.99
CA GLU A 241 -27.56 0.54 14.15
C GLU A 241 -27.42 1.65 15.20
N TRP A 242 -26.52 2.62 15.03
CA TRP A 242 -26.51 3.85 15.83
C TRP A 242 -27.35 4.97 15.17
N GLU A 243 -28.55 4.63 14.71
CA GLU A 243 -29.62 5.62 14.59
C GLU A 243 -29.87 6.22 15.99
N GLU A 244 -29.78 7.54 16.06
CA GLU A 244 -29.96 8.34 17.27
C GLU A 244 -31.31 8.03 17.93
N PHE A 245 -31.36 7.16 18.95
CA PHE A 245 -32.48 7.13 19.89
C PHE A 245 -32.41 8.34 20.82
N SER A 246 -32.71 9.50 20.25
CA SER A 246 -33.21 10.66 20.96
C SER A 246 -34.65 10.94 20.54
N SER A 247 -35.56 10.06 20.95
CA SER A 247 -36.94 10.48 21.23
C SER A 247 -37.57 9.56 22.28
N SER A 248 -37.96 10.16 23.40
CA SER A 248 -38.88 9.62 24.38
C SER A 248 -40.15 9.04 23.73
N ASP A 249 -40.54 7.81 24.07
CA ASP A 249 -41.71 7.52 24.90
C ASP A 249 -41.78 6.01 25.17
N GLU A 250 -42.33 5.63 26.32
CA GLU A 250 -42.48 4.22 26.69
C GLU A 250 -43.55 3.52 25.85
N SER A 251 -43.20 2.41 25.20
CA SER A 251 -44.15 1.30 24.99
C SER A 251 -43.45 -0.01 24.68
N ASP A 252 -43.88 -1.01 25.44
CA ASP A 252 -43.46 -2.39 25.50
C ASP A 252 -43.87 -3.22 24.24
N ALA A 253 -43.18 -4.33 24.03
CA ALA A 253 -43.49 -5.49 23.19
C ALA A 253 -43.39 -5.36 21.64
N PHE A 254 -42.32 -5.93 21.07
CA PHE A 254 -42.46 -7.02 20.09
C PHE A 254 -41.15 -7.82 19.96
N MET A 255 -41.22 -9.09 20.34
CA MET A 255 -40.16 -10.09 20.14
C MET A 255 -40.40 -10.69 18.75
N GLU A 256 -39.56 -10.37 17.75
CA GLU A 256 -39.56 -11.11 16.48
C GLU A 256 -38.24 -11.85 16.29
N THR A 257 -38.39 -13.16 16.41
CA THR A 257 -37.43 -14.21 16.12
C THR A 257 -37.44 -14.43 14.61
N SER A 258 -36.40 -14.01 13.89
CA SER A 258 -36.17 -14.42 12.50
C SER A 258 -35.07 -15.48 12.43
N PHE A 259 -35.42 -16.71 12.82
CA PHE A 259 -34.69 -17.90 12.37
C PHE A 259 -34.98 -18.10 10.89
N ASN A 260 -34.01 -17.82 10.01
CA ASN A 260 -34.07 -18.24 8.62
C ASN A 260 -33.16 -19.45 8.43
N GLU A 261 -33.73 -20.65 8.62
CA GLU A 261 -33.15 -21.92 8.16
C GLU A 261 -33.37 -22.05 6.65
N CYS A 262 -32.34 -21.77 5.82
CA CYS A 262 -32.23 -22.40 4.50
C CYS A 262 -30.80 -22.36 3.94
N GLY A 263 -30.18 -23.55 3.83
CA GLY A 263 -29.31 -23.92 2.72
C GLY A 263 -27.93 -23.26 2.58
N GLY A 264 -26.92 -23.89 3.18
CA GLY A 264 -25.50 -23.61 2.92
C GLY A 264 -24.89 -22.77 4.02
N GLN A 265 -24.04 -23.40 4.83
CA GLN A 265 -23.28 -22.75 5.88
C GLN A 265 -22.35 -21.71 5.21
N LEU A 266 -22.85 -20.49 5.04
CA LEU A 266 -22.04 -19.30 4.85
C LEU A 266 -21.04 -19.31 6.00
N LEU A 267 -19.76 -19.36 5.68
CA LEU A 267 -18.75 -19.11 6.70
C LEU A 267 -19.07 -17.71 7.23
N SER A 268 -19.35 -17.62 8.54
CA SER A 268 -19.53 -16.32 9.17
C SER A 268 -18.29 -15.46 8.88
N PRO A 269 -18.38 -14.13 8.82
CA PRO A 269 -17.22 -13.25 8.60
C PRO A 269 -16.02 -13.59 9.51
N LEU A 270 -16.28 -14.11 10.71
CA LEU A 270 -15.27 -14.58 11.67
C LEU A 270 -14.45 -15.80 11.18
N CYS A 271 -15.07 -16.70 10.40
CA CYS A 271 -14.37 -17.83 9.81
C CYS A 271 -13.42 -17.36 8.72
N LEU A 272 -13.90 -16.53 7.79
CA LEU A 272 -13.09 -16.00 6.69
C LEU A 272 -11.82 -15.30 7.21
N SER A 273 -11.94 -14.51 8.27
CA SER A 273 -10.78 -13.89 8.95
C SER A 273 -9.77 -14.93 9.47
N HIS A 274 -10.24 -16.03 10.07
CA HIS A 274 -9.36 -17.09 10.56
C HIS A 274 -8.63 -17.83 9.43
N GLU A 275 -9.32 -18.12 8.32
CA GLU A 275 -8.68 -18.73 7.14
C GLU A 275 -7.61 -17.81 6.53
N ILE A 276 -7.89 -16.51 6.45
CA ILE A 276 -6.90 -15.51 5.99
C ILE A 276 -5.69 -15.49 6.91
N HIS A 277 -5.88 -15.40 8.23
CA HIS A 277 -4.77 -15.36 9.20
C HIS A 277 -3.89 -16.60 9.11
N THR A 278 -4.52 -17.77 9.00
CA THR A 278 -3.83 -19.05 8.87
C THR A 278 -3.03 -19.13 7.57
N ALA A 279 -3.64 -18.72 6.45
CA ALA A 279 -2.98 -18.76 5.15
C ALA A 279 -1.83 -17.74 5.04
N LEU A 280 -1.98 -16.54 5.61
CA LEU A 280 -0.92 -15.53 5.72
C LEU A 280 0.30 -16.10 6.47
N THR A 281 0.05 -16.77 7.59
CA THR A 281 1.09 -17.38 8.44
C THR A 281 1.78 -18.53 7.72
N ASN A 282 1.02 -19.45 7.11
CA ASN A 282 1.56 -20.60 6.37
C ASN A 282 2.39 -20.20 5.16
N CYS A 283 2.01 -19.11 4.48
CA CYS A 283 2.74 -18.57 3.34
C CYS A 283 3.93 -17.67 3.76
N LEU A 284 4.21 -17.54 5.07
CA LEU A 284 5.27 -16.69 5.64
C LEU A 284 5.19 -15.22 5.18
N ILE A 285 3.98 -14.72 4.93
CA ILE A 285 3.74 -13.38 4.41
C ILE A 285 4.31 -12.29 5.32
N PRO A 286 4.11 -12.32 6.67
CA PRO A 286 4.69 -11.31 7.55
C PRO A 286 6.21 -11.19 7.40
N LYS A 287 6.93 -12.32 7.35
CA LYS A 287 8.38 -12.34 7.17
C LYS A 287 8.80 -11.71 5.83
N LYS A 288 8.15 -12.11 4.73
CA LYS A 288 8.44 -11.60 3.38
C LYS A 288 8.18 -10.10 3.27
N ILE A 289 7.13 -9.59 3.92
CA ILE A 289 6.84 -8.14 3.95
C ILE A 289 7.92 -7.38 4.71
N VAL A 290 8.37 -7.88 5.87
CA VAL A 290 9.47 -7.26 6.62
C VAL A 290 10.72 -7.15 5.76
N GLU A 291 11.07 -8.19 5.01
CA GLU A 291 12.20 -8.15 4.06
C GLU A 291 12.03 -7.06 2.99
N LYS A 292 10.79 -6.80 2.53
CA LYS A 292 10.49 -5.72 1.55
C LYS A 292 10.51 -4.31 2.10
N THR A 293 10.51 -4.12 3.42
CA THR A 293 10.64 -2.79 4.03
C THR A 293 12.07 -2.24 3.98
N ALA A 294 13.06 -3.09 3.67
CA ALA A 294 14.46 -2.67 3.54
C ALA A 294 14.65 -1.64 2.41
N PHE A 295 15.66 -0.78 2.54
CA PHE A 295 16.02 0.13 1.46
C PHE A 295 16.43 -0.64 0.20
N PRO A 296 16.15 -0.11 -1.00
CA PRO A 296 16.57 -0.75 -2.23
C PRO A 296 18.08 -1.00 -2.27
N ASN A 297 18.48 -2.12 -2.89
CA ASN A 297 19.89 -2.50 -3.02
C ASN A 297 20.72 -1.37 -3.64
N CYS A 298 21.78 -0.94 -2.96
CA CYS A 298 22.61 0.20 -3.38
C CYS A 298 23.22 0.00 -4.77
N THR A 299 23.66 -1.22 -5.11
CA THR A 299 24.20 -1.55 -6.43
C THR A 299 23.14 -1.40 -7.52
N ALA A 300 21.91 -1.86 -7.26
CA ALA A 300 20.80 -1.70 -8.19
C ALA A 300 20.43 -0.23 -8.38
N VAL A 301 20.40 0.56 -7.30
CA VAL A 301 20.14 2.01 -7.34
C VAL A 301 21.22 2.73 -8.15
N ASP A 302 22.49 2.40 -7.95
CA ASP A 302 23.61 2.99 -8.69
C ASP A 302 23.54 2.68 -10.19
N ILE A 303 23.20 1.42 -10.53
CA ILE A 303 23.00 1.01 -11.92
C ILE A 303 21.86 1.82 -12.55
N CYS A 304 20.69 1.88 -11.91
CA CYS A 304 19.55 2.62 -12.43
C CYS A 304 19.84 4.12 -12.53
N SER A 305 20.59 4.70 -11.57
CA SER A 305 20.92 6.13 -11.56
C SER A 305 21.78 6.55 -12.74
N LYS A 306 22.69 5.66 -13.18
CA LYS A 306 23.59 5.89 -14.32
C LYS A 306 22.91 5.68 -15.68
N ASN A 307 21.73 5.07 -15.72
CA ASN A 307 21.04 4.68 -16.96
C ASN A 307 19.68 5.41 -17.07
N PRO A 308 19.52 6.40 -17.97
CA PRO A 308 18.30 7.22 -18.05
C PRO A 308 16.99 6.41 -18.18
N THR A 309 17.00 5.33 -18.95
CA THR A 309 15.83 4.46 -19.16
C THR A 309 15.48 3.60 -17.95
N TRP A 310 16.47 3.28 -17.10
CA TRP A 310 16.29 2.48 -15.88
C TRP A 310 16.04 3.32 -14.64
N LYS A 311 16.39 4.62 -14.67
CA LYS A 311 16.20 5.57 -13.56
C LYS A 311 14.79 5.54 -12.94
N PRO A 312 13.68 5.41 -13.69
CA PRO A 312 12.35 5.30 -13.10
C PRO A 312 12.15 4.10 -12.16
N LEU A 313 12.94 3.03 -12.30
CA LEU A 313 12.84 1.84 -11.43
C LEU A 313 13.23 2.15 -9.99
N ILE A 314 14.07 3.15 -9.74
CA ILE A 314 14.41 3.60 -8.38
C ILE A 314 13.15 4.04 -7.66
N ARG A 315 12.31 4.83 -8.32
CA ARG A 315 11.03 5.27 -7.76
C ARG A 315 10.12 4.08 -7.49
N LYS A 316 10.01 3.12 -8.43
CA LYS A 316 9.21 1.90 -8.22
C LYS A 316 9.71 1.06 -7.03
N MET A 317 11.01 0.87 -6.86
CA MET A 317 11.57 0.17 -5.70
C MET A 317 11.28 0.91 -4.38
N ASN A 318 11.39 2.23 -4.36
CA ASN A 318 11.00 3.03 -3.19
C ASN A 318 9.48 2.95 -2.91
N THR A 319 8.64 2.92 -3.96
CA THR A 319 7.20 2.72 -3.82
C THR A 319 6.89 1.35 -3.19
N ILE A 320 7.55 0.28 -3.63
CA ILE A 320 7.40 -1.06 -3.02
C ILE A 320 7.78 -1.01 -1.54
N GLN A 321 8.87 -0.34 -1.18
CA GLN A 321 9.27 -0.18 0.22
C GLN A 321 8.17 0.50 1.05
N CYS A 322 7.61 1.61 0.55
CA CYS A 322 6.54 2.34 1.23
C CYS A 322 5.26 1.48 1.33
N ARG A 323 4.89 0.78 0.26
CA ARG A 323 3.76 -0.16 0.27
C ARG A 323 3.97 -1.32 1.23
N ALA A 324 5.19 -1.82 1.36
CA ALA A 324 5.50 -2.87 2.32
C ALA A 324 5.36 -2.39 3.76
N LEU A 325 5.74 -1.14 4.05
CA LEU A 325 5.53 -0.53 5.36
C LEU A 325 4.03 -0.33 5.69
N VAL A 326 3.23 0.12 4.72
CA VAL A 326 1.76 0.20 4.87
C VAL A 326 1.13 -1.19 5.06
N CYS A 327 1.61 -2.18 4.32
CA CYS A 327 1.19 -3.56 4.47
C CYS A 327 1.55 -4.12 5.85
N LEU A 328 2.75 -3.80 6.35
CA LEU A 328 3.18 -4.17 7.68
C LEU A 328 2.31 -3.53 8.76
N GLN A 329 1.97 -2.25 8.63
CA GLN A 329 1.04 -1.56 9.53
C GLN A 329 -0.30 -2.33 9.62
N SER A 330 -0.85 -2.73 8.48
CA SER A 330 -2.13 -3.44 8.40
C SER A 330 -2.03 -4.82 9.06
N LEU A 331 -0.97 -5.59 8.78
CA LEU A 331 -0.75 -6.90 9.39
C LEU A 331 -0.55 -6.84 10.91
N VAL A 332 0.20 -5.85 11.40
CA VAL A 332 0.46 -5.69 12.84
C VAL A 332 -0.80 -5.29 13.61
N SER A 333 -1.72 -4.60 12.94
CA SER A 333 -3.01 -4.22 13.52
C SER A 333 -4.03 -5.36 13.50
N LEU A 334 -3.95 -6.24 12.49
CA LEU A 334 -4.88 -7.35 12.29
C LEU A 334 -4.50 -8.62 13.06
N LEU A 335 -3.21 -9.01 13.01
CA LEU A 335 -2.76 -10.31 13.51
C LEU A 335 -2.48 -10.28 15.00
N ASP A 336 -2.84 -11.37 15.69
CA ASP A 336 -2.40 -11.59 17.06
C ASP A 336 -0.88 -11.71 17.18
N VAL A 337 -0.37 -11.33 18.34
CA VAL A 337 1.08 -11.34 18.64
C VAL A 337 1.71 -12.73 18.42
N ASP A 338 0.97 -13.82 18.64
CA ASP A 338 1.48 -15.17 18.39
C ASP A 338 1.71 -15.44 16.90
N HIS A 339 0.80 -15.00 16.03
CA HIS A 339 0.96 -15.10 14.57
C HIS A 339 2.08 -14.19 14.03
N LEU A 340 2.43 -13.13 14.77
CA LEU A 340 3.56 -12.25 14.48
C LEU A 340 4.91 -12.78 15.01
N GLY A 341 4.93 -13.95 15.65
CA GLY A 341 6.15 -14.57 16.19
C GLY A 341 6.48 -14.21 17.64
N GLY A 342 5.52 -13.66 18.38
CA GLY A 342 5.64 -13.35 19.80
C GLY A 342 6.39 -12.05 20.11
N ALA A 343 6.56 -11.76 21.40
CA ALA A 343 7.24 -10.56 21.88
C ALA A 343 8.68 -10.38 21.33
N PRO A 344 9.53 -11.44 21.20
CA PRO A 344 10.88 -11.28 20.64
C PRO A 344 10.87 -10.83 19.17
N ALA A 345 9.90 -11.31 18.38
CA ALA A 345 9.75 -10.90 16.99
C ALA A 345 9.33 -9.43 16.88
N LEU A 346 8.39 -8.98 17.72
CA LEU A 346 7.99 -7.57 17.77
C LEU A 346 9.15 -6.66 18.19
N GLN A 347 9.96 -7.05 19.16
CA GLN A 347 11.16 -6.29 19.54
C GLN A 347 12.18 -6.20 18.41
N THR A 348 12.41 -7.30 17.69
CA THR A 348 13.29 -7.33 16.52
C THR A 348 12.77 -6.43 15.41
N LEU A 349 11.47 -6.47 15.14
CA LEU A 349 10.82 -5.60 14.17
C LEU A 349 10.95 -4.13 14.57
N ALA A 350 10.78 -3.82 15.85
CA ALA A 350 10.87 -2.47 16.36
C ALA A 350 12.29 -1.88 16.21
N GLN A 351 13.31 -2.70 16.48
CA GLN A 351 14.71 -2.34 16.19
C GLN A 351 14.95 -2.12 14.70
N HIS A 352 14.41 -2.98 13.84
CA HIS A 352 14.52 -2.85 12.39
C HIS A 352 13.89 -1.54 11.87
N LEU A 353 12.66 -1.22 12.29
CA LEU A 353 12.00 0.03 11.89
C LEU A 353 12.75 1.26 12.42
N SER A 354 13.26 1.21 13.65
CA SER A 354 14.09 2.27 14.22
C SER A 354 15.37 2.49 13.40
N GLN A 355 16.07 1.41 13.05
CA GLN A 355 17.26 1.47 12.19
C GLN A 355 16.94 2.04 10.81
N LEU A 356 15.84 1.62 10.18
CA LEU A 356 15.41 2.16 8.89
C LEU A 356 15.15 3.67 8.97
N LEU A 357 14.39 4.13 9.97
CA LEU A 357 14.03 5.53 10.14
C LEU A 357 15.27 6.42 10.36
N PHE A 358 16.18 6.02 11.25
CA PHE A 358 17.30 6.87 11.68
C PHE A 358 18.61 6.63 10.90
N SER A 359 18.66 5.67 9.97
CA SER A 359 19.84 5.44 9.12
C SER A 359 20.07 6.54 8.07
N GLN A 360 19.03 7.30 7.72
CA GLN A 360 19.10 8.37 6.73
C GLN A 360 19.08 9.73 7.42
N PRO A 361 20.11 10.59 7.30
CA PRO A 361 20.16 11.88 7.99
C PRO A 361 19.08 12.87 7.54
N ASP A 362 18.53 12.68 6.33
CA ASP A 362 17.54 13.56 5.69
C ASP A 362 16.13 12.93 5.60
N PHE A 363 15.81 11.94 6.45
CA PHE A 363 14.54 11.21 6.40
C PHE A 363 13.30 12.13 6.43
N ALA A 364 13.39 13.30 7.08
CA ALA A 364 12.33 14.29 7.14
C ALA A 364 11.88 14.84 5.78
N LYS A 365 12.75 14.80 4.76
CA LYS A 365 12.44 15.24 3.38
C LYS A 365 11.69 14.19 2.57
N HIS A 366 11.71 12.93 3.01
CA HIS A 366 11.09 11.82 2.31
C HIS A 366 9.68 11.58 2.86
N THR A 367 8.74 12.46 2.51
CA THR A 367 7.38 12.49 3.08
C THR A 367 6.64 11.15 2.98
N ASP A 368 6.58 10.53 1.79
CA ASP A 368 5.85 9.26 1.59
C ASP A 368 6.45 8.12 2.44
N PHE A 369 7.78 8.07 2.51
CA PHE A 369 8.49 7.10 3.35
C PHE A 369 8.23 7.36 4.83
N LEU A 370 8.32 8.62 5.26
CA LEU A 370 8.09 9.02 6.64
C LEU A 370 6.65 8.72 7.08
N GLU A 371 5.66 8.94 6.21
CA GLU A 371 4.28 8.58 6.47
C GLU A 371 4.13 7.06 6.66
N ALA A 372 4.66 6.26 5.73
CA ALA A 372 4.55 4.81 5.77
C ALA A 372 5.28 4.20 6.99
N ILE A 373 6.50 4.63 7.28
CA ILE A 373 7.29 4.11 8.41
C ILE A 373 6.73 4.57 9.76
N SER A 374 6.23 5.80 9.87
CA SER A 374 5.58 6.27 11.09
C SER A 374 4.25 5.56 11.32
N GLY A 375 3.50 5.22 10.26
CA GLY A 375 2.31 4.38 10.35
C GLY A 375 2.62 2.98 10.87
N ALA A 376 3.64 2.32 10.32
CA ALA A 376 4.10 1.01 10.77
C ALA A 376 4.60 1.03 12.22
N LEU A 377 5.41 2.04 12.60
CA LEU A 377 5.89 2.23 13.96
C LEU A 377 4.74 2.47 14.94
N ARG A 378 3.75 3.29 14.57
CA ARG A 378 2.55 3.55 15.38
C ARG A 378 1.80 2.25 15.68
N ALA A 379 1.47 1.48 14.64
CA ALA A 379 0.76 0.20 14.82
C ALA A 379 1.56 -0.77 15.70
N LEU A 380 2.87 -0.88 15.47
CA LEU A 380 3.74 -1.73 16.28
C LEU A 380 3.79 -1.32 17.75
N LEU A 381 4.01 -0.03 18.03
CA LEU A 381 4.05 0.48 19.40
C LEU A 381 2.71 0.32 20.10
N GLN A 382 1.59 0.51 19.39
CA GLN A 382 0.25 0.25 19.92
C GLN A 382 0.09 -1.22 20.32
N THR A 383 0.44 -2.15 19.42
CA THR A 383 0.35 -3.59 19.68
C THR A 383 1.26 -3.99 20.85
N MET A 384 2.49 -3.48 20.90
CA MET A 384 3.42 -3.72 22.01
C MET A 384 2.89 -3.18 23.34
N ALA A 385 2.35 -1.95 23.36
CA ALA A 385 1.77 -1.34 24.56
C ALA A 385 0.57 -2.15 25.08
N SER A 386 -0.32 -2.61 24.19
CA SER A 386 -1.50 -3.42 24.55
C SER A 386 -1.14 -4.75 25.23
N LYS A 387 0.05 -5.28 24.97
CA LYS A 387 0.56 -6.53 25.55
C LYS A 387 1.64 -6.31 26.63
N ASN A 388 1.85 -5.06 27.07
CA ASN A 388 2.89 -4.68 28.04
C ASN A 388 4.31 -5.13 27.62
N ILE A 389 4.61 -5.10 26.33
CA ILE A 389 5.96 -5.37 25.80
C ILE A 389 6.76 -4.07 25.86
N SER A 390 7.98 -4.13 26.39
CA SER A 390 8.87 -2.97 26.51
C SER A 390 9.10 -2.28 25.16
N GLN A 391 8.94 -0.96 25.14
CA GLN A 391 9.09 -0.14 23.93
C GLN A 391 10.56 -0.01 23.51
N CYS A 392 10.77 0.23 22.21
CA CYS A 392 12.10 0.15 21.58
C CYS A 392 12.80 1.49 21.34
N MET A 393 12.11 2.63 21.50
CA MET A 393 12.64 3.94 21.15
C MET A 393 13.23 4.64 22.36
N THR A 394 14.44 5.18 22.23
CA THR A 394 15.02 6.05 23.26
C THR A 394 14.34 7.42 23.27
N PRO A 395 14.40 8.17 24.38
CA PRO A 395 13.88 9.54 24.43
C PRO A 395 14.46 10.43 23.32
N ASP A 396 15.76 10.31 23.01
CA ASP A 396 16.41 11.08 21.95
C ASP A 396 15.87 10.74 20.55
N GLN A 397 15.63 9.46 20.27
CA GLN A 397 15.03 9.00 19.01
C GLN A 397 13.60 9.53 18.87
N LEU A 398 12.80 9.43 19.93
CA LEU A 398 11.44 9.96 19.96
C LEU A 398 11.42 11.46 19.68
N MET A 399 12.32 12.21 20.31
CA MET A 399 12.43 13.66 20.11
C MET A 399 12.92 14.04 18.72
N THR A 400 13.80 13.23 18.14
CA THR A 400 14.25 13.40 16.75
C THR A 400 13.11 13.20 15.77
N LEU A 401 12.30 12.14 15.95
CA LEU A 401 11.10 11.89 15.15
C LEU A 401 10.06 13.00 15.32
N CYS A 402 9.82 13.45 16.56
CA CYS A 402 8.90 14.55 16.86
C CYS A 402 9.27 15.82 16.08
N LYS A 403 10.53 16.28 16.18
CA LYS A 403 11.02 17.48 15.48
C LYS A 403 10.88 17.38 13.96
N ALA A 404 11.12 16.20 13.40
CA ALA A 404 10.96 15.96 11.96
C ALA A 404 9.49 15.88 11.52
N GLY A 405 8.60 15.44 12.40
CA GLY A 405 7.23 15.05 12.08
C GLY A 405 6.18 16.13 12.28
N ILE A 406 6.20 16.85 13.41
CA ILE A 406 5.08 17.72 13.83
C ILE A 406 4.85 18.95 12.94
N TYR A 407 5.85 19.34 12.14
CA TYR A 407 5.75 20.43 11.17
C TYR A 407 5.73 19.95 9.71
N ASN A 408 5.60 18.63 9.49
CA ASN A 408 5.57 18.08 8.15
C ASN A 408 4.32 18.56 7.39
N SER A 409 4.46 18.82 6.09
CA SER A 409 3.35 19.25 5.24
C SER A 409 2.25 18.20 5.13
N ASN A 410 2.59 16.91 5.26
CA ASN A 410 1.64 15.82 5.21
C ASN A 410 0.95 15.63 6.56
N THR A 411 -0.38 15.71 6.56
CA THR A 411 -1.23 15.54 7.74
C THR A 411 -1.12 14.13 8.34
N GLY A 412 -1.00 13.08 7.51
CA GLY A 412 -0.84 11.70 7.97
C GLY A 412 0.44 11.49 8.77
N VAL A 413 1.56 12.10 8.36
CA VAL A 413 2.81 12.12 9.16
C VAL A 413 2.56 12.76 10.53
N ARG A 414 1.89 13.91 10.57
CA ARG A 414 1.63 14.62 11.84
C ARG A 414 0.74 13.80 12.76
N VAL A 415 -0.33 13.18 12.25
CA VAL A 415 -1.19 12.26 13.00
C VAL A 415 -0.37 11.10 13.55
N ASN A 416 0.39 10.40 12.70
CA ASN A 416 1.17 9.24 13.14
C ASN A 416 2.16 9.59 14.26
N VAL A 417 2.86 10.73 14.15
CA VAL A 417 3.85 11.18 15.15
C VAL A 417 3.17 11.55 16.47
N VAL A 418 2.03 12.23 16.42
CA VAL A 418 1.23 12.55 17.60
C VAL A 418 0.77 11.28 18.31
N SER A 419 0.23 10.30 17.57
CA SER A 419 -0.19 9.03 18.16
C SER A 419 1.00 8.25 18.75
N ILE A 420 2.16 8.23 18.08
CA ILE A 420 3.39 7.62 18.64
C ILE A 420 3.74 8.27 19.97
N LEU A 421 3.71 9.61 20.07
CA LEU A 421 3.95 10.33 21.32
C LEU A 421 2.93 9.96 22.40
N GLY A 422 1.65 9.83 22.04
CA GLY A 422 0.58 9.39 22.96
C GLY A 422 0.81 7.98 23.51
N ILE A 423 1.08 7.02 22.63
CA ILE A 423 1.33 5.62 22.97
C ILE A 423 2.58 5.48 23.84
N THR A 424 3.66 6.14 23.46
CA THR A 424 4.91 6.11 24.24
C THR A 424 4.75 6.81 25.58
N GLY A 425 4.11 7.98 25.61
CA GLY A 425 3.88 8.70 26.85
C GLY A 425 2.99 7.93 27.84
N SER A 426 1.94 7.25 27.38
CA SER A 426 1.04 6.47 28.26
C SER A 426 1.70 5.24 28.87
N VAL A 427 2.68 4.65 28.18
CA VAL A 427 3.53 3.59 28.76
C VAL A 427 4.53 4.19 29.76
N LEU A 428 5.24 5.25 29.40
CA LEU A 428 6.22 5.91 30.27
C LEU A 428 5.59 6.50 31.54
N ALA A 429 4.31 6.90 31.49
CA ALA A 429 3.56 7.42 32.63
C ALA A 429 3.50 6.43 33.82
N LYS A 430 3.64 5.13 33.52
CA LYS A 430 3.58 4.03 34.50
C LYS A 430 4.95 3.63 35.04
N GLU A 431 6.03 4.21 34.51
CA GLU A 431 7.40 3.91 34.88
C GLU A 431 8.01 5.05 35.72
N ASP A 432 8.88 4.70 36.67
CA ASP A 432 9.61 5.67 37.47
C ASP A 432 10.76 6.31 36.67
N GLY A 433 11.11 7.56 36.98
CA GLY A 433 12.25 8.25 36.36
C GLY A 433 11.98 8.82 34.96
N THR A 434 10.72 8.85 34.51
CA THR A 434 10.32 9.31 33.17
C THR A 434 9.86 10.77 33.11
N LEU A 435 9.91 11.49 34.24
CA LEU A 435 9.38 12.86 34.41
C LEU A 435 9.77 13.82 33.28
N GLU A 436 11.06 13.93 32.98
CA GLU A 436 11.56 14.90 31.99
C GLU A 436 11.14 14.53 30.57
N THR A 437 11.08 13.23 30.26
CA THR A 437 10.56 12.74 28.99
C THR A 437 9.07 13.05 28.85
N LEU A 438 8.27 12.81 29.90
CA LEU A 438 6.83 13.12 29.92
C LEU A 438 6.55 14.61 29.79
N LYS A 439 7.35 15.48 30.44
CA LYS A 439 7.27 16.93 30.24
C LYS A 439 7.52 17.30 28.79
N THR A 440 8.52 16.70 28.16
CA THR A 440 8.86 16.98 26.76
C THR A 440 7.75 16.52 25.81
N ILE A 441 7.22 15.31 26.01
CA ILE A 441 6.07 14.77 25.26
C ILE A 441 4.86 15.69 25.43
N GLY A 442 4.51 16.05 26.66
CA GLY A 442 3.36 16.91 26.96
C GLY A 442 3.46 18.29 26.35
N CYS A 443 4.64 18.93 26.39
CA CYS A 443 4.88 20.21 25.72
C CYS A 443 4.69 20.11 24.20
N CYS A 444 5.18 19.04 23.57
CA CYS A 444 5.03 18.83 22.12
C CYS A 444 3.57 18.61 21.75
N LEU A 445 2.87 17.71 22.45
CA LEU A 445 1.45 17.43 22.20
C LEU A 445 0.59 18.68 22.42
N LEU A 446 0.87 19.46 23.47
CA LEU A 446 0.16 20.72 23.74
C LEU A 446 0.41 21.77 22.65
N GLU A 447 1.64 21.86 22.14
CA GLU A 447 1.95 22.72 20.99
C GLU A 447 1.14 22.33 19.76
N VAL A 448 1.10 21.03 19.42
CA VAL A 448 0.32 20.54 18.27
C VAL A 448 -1.17 20.78 18.48
N ALA A 449 -1.72 20.41 19.64
CA ALA A 449 -3.13 20.59 19.98
C ALA A 449 -3.58 22.05 19.83
N THR A 450 -2.74 23.01 20.21
CA THR A 450 -3.10 24.42 20.24
C THR A 450 -2.80 25.18 18.95
N LYS A 451 -1.78 24.74 18.18
CA LYS A 451 -1.28 25.49 17.03
C LYS A 451 -1.48 24.81 15.66
N ASP A 452 -1.79 23.51 15.60
CA ASP A 452 -1.91 22.84 14.30
C ASP A 452 -3.08 23.43 13.46
N PRO A 453 -2.86 23.69 12.15
CA PRO A 453 -3.91 24.19 11.28
C PRO A 453 -5.05 23.17 11.12
N SER A 454 -4.76 21.87 11.10
CA SER A 454 -5.75 20.81 10.96
C SER A 454 -6.44 20.54 12.28
N LEU A 455 -7.78 20.62 12.28
CA LEU A 455 -8.56 20.28 13.47
C LEU A 455 -8.44 18.80 13.84
N VAL A 456 -8.28 17.92 12.84
CA VAL A 456 -8.08 16.48 13.06
C VAL A 456 -6.79 16.22 13.83
N VAL A 457 -5.66 16.82 13.42
CA VAL A 457 -4.38 16.66 14.11
C VAL A 457 -4.42 17.26 15.52
N ALA A 458 -5.09 18.41 15.68
CA ALA A 458 -5.31 18.99 16.99
C ALA A 458 -6.16 18.10 17.91
N GLY A 459 -7.17 17.43 17.34
CA GLY A 459 -8.00 16.43 18.03
C GLY A 459 -7.19 15.24 18.49
N GLU A 460 -6.43 14.60 17.59
CA GLU A 460 -5.51 13.50 17.90
C GLU A 460 -4.51 13.89 18.99
N ALA A 461 -3.99 15.12 18.97
CA ALA A 461 -3.05 15.59 19.99
C ALA A 461 -3.71 15.79 21.35
N LEU A 462 -4.98 16.19 21.40
CA LEU A 462 -5.74 16.23 22.64
C LEU A 462 -6.05 14.84 23.16
N ASP A 463 -6.41 13.89 22.29
CA ASP A 463 -6.67 12.51 22.67
C ASP A 463 -5.41 11.86 23.27
N ALA A 464 -4.27 12.02 22.60
CA ALA A 464 -2.97 11.62 23.11
C ALA A 464 -2.61 12.28 24.45
N LEU A 465 -2.93 13.58 24.66
CA LEU A 465 -2.74 14.22 25.96
C LEU A 465 -3.60 13.57 27.05
N PHE A 466 -4.83 13.18 26.73
CA PHE A 466 -5.69 12.50 27.69
C PHE A 466 -5.09 11.16 28.08
N ASP A 467 -4.62 10.37 27.12
CA ASP A 467 -4.01 9.05 27.38
C ASP A 467 -2.72 9.14 28.19
N VAL A 468 -1.83 10.09 27.87
CA VAL A 468 -0.53 10.23 28.54
C VAL A 468 -0.69 10.70 29.99
N PHE A 469 -1.66 11.57 30.24
CA PHE A 469 -1.82 12.25 31.53
C PHE A 469 -3.09 11.83 32.28
N ALA A 470 -3.71 10.70 31.92
CA ALA A 470 -4.87 10.15 32.62
C ALA A 470 -4.51 9.47 33.95
N ASP A 471 -3.33 8.88 34.04
CA ASP A 471 -2.88 8.11 35.21
C ASP A 471 -1.34 8.06 35.26
N GLY A 472 -0.78 7.92 36.47
CA GLY A 472 0.66 7.81 36.72
C GLY A 472 1.26 8.97 37.50
N LYS A 473 2.05 8.66 38.54
CA LYS A 473 2.64 9.67 39.44
C LYS A 473 3.58 10.65 38.72
N GLU A 474 4.40 10.14 37.80
CA GLU A 474 5.31 10.98 37.03
C GLU A 474 4.57 11.83 35.99
N ALA A 475 3.50 11.30 35.39
CA ALA A 475 2.63 12.06 34.49
C ALA A 475 1.90 13.19 35.23
N GLU A 476 1.34 12.93 36.40
CA GLU A 476 0.70 13.96 37.23
C GLU A 476 1.69 15.08 37.61
N LYS A 477 2.90 14.74 38.07
CA LYS A 477 3.94 15.74 38.35
C LYS A 477 4.33 16.54 37.11
N ALA A 478 4.50 15.86 35.96
CA ALA A 478 4.81 16.52 34.69
C ALA A 478 3.71 17.50 34.29
N SER A 479 2.43 17.10 34.41
CA SER A 479 1.27 17.92 34.03
C SER A 479 1.21 19.25 34.77
N VAL A 480 1.54 19.25 36.07
CA VAL A 480 1.63 20.46 36.90
C VAL A 480 2.81 21.32 36.47
N GLN A 481 4.00 20.71 36.26
CA GLN A 481 5.21 21.47 35.87
C GLN A 481 5.09 22.13 34.50
N ILE A 482 4.40 21.50 33.54
CA ILE A 482 4.15 22.08 32.20
C ILE A 482 2.93 23.01 32.17
N ARG A 483 2.24 23.20 33.30
CA ARG A 483 1.02 24.03 33.43
C ARG A 483 -0.11 23.58 32.49
N LEU A 484 -0.29 22.27 32.34
CA LEU A 484 -1.24 21.66 31.40
C LEU A 484 -2.67 22.17 31.63
N LEU A 485 -3.12 22.24 32.88
CA LEU A 485 -4.47 22.70 33.22
C LEU A 485 -4.76 24.11 32.71
N SER A 486 -3.83 25.04 32.94
CA SER A 486 -3.97 26.44 32.53
C SER A 486 -4.13 26.55 31.01
N ALA A 487 -3.28 25.84 30.27
CA ALA A 487 -3.31 25.86 28.82
C ALA A 487 -4.59 25.25 28.24
N LEU A 488 -5.06 24.12 28.80
CA LEU A 488 -6.30 23.48 28.34
C LEU A 488 -7.55 24.32 28.64
N LYS A 489 -7.59 25.05 29.77
CA LYS A 489 -8.69 25.98 30.07
C LYS A 489 -8.77 27.13 29.08
N GLU A 490 -7.62 27.69 28.71
CA GLU A 490 -7.54 28.76 27.71
C GLU A 490 -7.91 28.26 26.32
N PHE A 491 -7.49 27.04 25.97
CA PHE A 491 -7.72 26.48 24.65
C PHE A 491 -9.13 25.91 24.43
N GLN A 492 -9.79 25.38 25.46
CA GLN A 492 -11.12 24.78 25.35
C GLN A 492 -12.16 25.63 24.57
N PRO A 493 -12.34 26.94 24.83
CA PRO A 493 -13.28 27.76 24.05
C PRO A 493 -12.84 27.91 22.58
N VAL A 494 -11.54 27.99 22.30
CA VAL A 494 -10.97 28.10 20.96
C VAL A 494 -11.27 26.84 20.15
N PHE A 495 -11.03 25.66 20.71
CA PHE A 495 -11.30 24.37 20.07
C PHE A 495 -12.80 24.23 19.71
N LYS A 496 -13.70 24.54 20.65
CA LYS A 496 -15.15 24.51 20.42
C LYS A 496 -15.58 25.46 19.30
N MET A 497 -14.98 26.65 19.24
CA MET A 497 -15.28 27.61 18.17
C MET A 497 -14.79 27.10 16.81
N LYS A 498 -13.59 26.50 16.75
CA LYS A 498 -13.01 25.95 15.52
C LYS A 498 -13.85 24.80 14.96
N MET A 499 -14.26 23.85 15.79
CA MET A 499 -15.20 22.77 15.40
C MET A 499 -16.50 23.31 14.79
N ARG A 500 -17.13 24.31 15.42
CA ARG A 500 -18.38 24.91 14.91
C ARG A 500 -18.19 25.62 13.58
N LYS A 501 -17.04 26.29 13.41
CA LYS A 501 -16.73 27.07 12.20
C LYS A 501 -16.44 26.17 11.00
N GLU A 502 -15.71 25.07 11.18
CA GLU A 502 -15.34 24.18 10.08
C GLU A 502 -16.51 23.32 9.60
N GLY A 503 -17.43 22.96 10.49
CA GLY A 503 -18.62 22.16 10.19
C GLY A 503 -18.30 20.67 10.03
N ARG A 504 -19.31 19.80 10.25
CA ARG A 504 -19.12 18.33 10.23
C ARG A 504 -18.85 17.77 8.82
N SER A 505 -19.34 18.43 7.77
CA SER A 505 -19.29 17.94 6.38
C SER A 505 -17.89 17.86 5.77
N LYS A 506 -16.86 18.34 6.47
CA LYS A 506 -15.47 18.34 5.99
C LYS A 506 -14.66 17.11 6.44
N TYR A 507 -15.23 16.28 7.30
CA TYR A 507 -14.51 15.20 7.95
C TYR A 507 -15.13 13.85 7.60
N SER A 508 -14.30 12.81 7.56
CA SER A 508 -14.79 11.42 7.48
C SER A 508 -15.47 11.02 8.79
N GLN A 509 -16.22 9.91 8.75
CA GLN A 509 -16.89 9.38 9.94
C GLN A 509 -15.89 9.05 11.06
N GLU A 510 -14.75 8.44 10.72
CA GLU A 510 -13.65 8.15 11.65
C GLU A 510 -13.10 9.42 12.31
N GLN A 511 -12.85 10.47 11.52
CA GLN A 511 -12.35 11.75 12.03
C GLN A 511 -13.38 12.43 12.94
N LEU A 512 -14.67 12.34 12.62
CA LEU A 512 -15.74 12.85 13.46
C LEU A 512 -15.82 12.11 14.79
N CYS A 513 -15.60 10.79 14.80
CA CYS A 513 -15.57 9.98 16.01
C CYS A 513 -14.51 10.51 16.99
N VAL A 514 -13.27 10.72 16.53
CA VAL A 514 -12.18 11.28 17.34
C VAL A 514 -12.55 12.68 17.86
N LEU A 515 -13.03 13.57 16.99
CA LEU A 515 -13.35 14.95 17.37
C LEU A 515 -14.49 15.04 18.40
N ASP A 516 -15.54 14.22 18.25
CA ASP A 516 -16.64 14.18 19.21
C ASP A 516 -16.21 13.58 20.55
N ASN A 517 -15.36 12.54 20.52
CA ASN A 517 -14.81 11.92 21.73
C ASN A 517 -13.93 12.92 22.49
N VAL A 518 -13.03 13.62 21.80
CA VAL A 518 -12.18 14.67 22.37
C VAL A 518 -13.01 15.81 22.96
N LYS A 519 -14.06 16.26 22.27
CA LYS A 519 -14.96 17.31 22.76
C LYS A 519 -15.65 16.92 24.06
N MET A 520 -16.08 15.66 24.21
CA MET A 520 -16.66 15.15 25.44
C MET A 520 -15.62 15.02 26.55
N ASN A 521 -14.46 14.45 26.23
CA ASN A 521 -13.43 14.11 27.21
C ASN A 521 -12.66 15.34 27.70
N LEU A 522 -12.47 16.39 26.89
CA LEU A 522 -11.74 17.59 27.29
C LEU A 522 -12.30 18.24 28.56
N ARG A 523 -13.62 18.31 28.71
CA ARG A 523 -14.23 18.88 29.93
C ARG A 523 -13.98 17.99 31.16
N ARG A 524 -14.10 16.68 30.99
CA ARG A 524 -13.86 15.70 32.06
C ARG A 524 -12.40 15.74 32.50
N PHE A 525 -11.48 15.78 31.53
CA PHE A 525 -10.05 15.84 31.75
C PHE A 525 -9.60 17.12 32.47
N ILE A 526 -10.14 18.29 32.11
CA ILE A 526 -9.89 19.54 32.85
C ILE A 526 -10.31 19.42 34.33
N THR A 527 -11.44 18.79 34.61
CA THR A 527 -11.94 18.57 35.99
C THR A 527 -11.03 17.62 36.77
N TYR A 528 -10.53 16.58 36.10
CA TYR A 528 -9.53 15.67 36.67
C TYR A 528 -8.23 16.42 37.01
N GLN A 529 -7.70 17.21 36.08
CA GLN A 529 -6.47 18.00 36.27
C GLN A 529 -6.59 19.03 37.41
N GLU A 530 -7.76 19.65 37.62
CA GLU A 530 -8.02 20.49 38.80
C GLU A 530 -7.84 19.74 40.12
N THR A 531 -8.20 18.46 40.14
CA THR A 531 -8.08 17.60 41.32
C THR A 531 -6.62 17.21 41.55
N VAL A 532 -5.90 16.86 40.47
CA VAL A 532 -4.47 16.54 40.51
C VAL A 532 -3.65 17.73 41.03
N GLU A 533 -3.85 18.92 40.47
CA GLU A 533 -3.10 20.12 40.86
C GLU A 533 -3.36 20.45 42.33
N LYS A 534 -4.63 20.48 42.77
CA LYS A 534 -4.97 20.67 44.19
C LYS A 534 -4.25 19.68 45.10
N ARG A 535 -4.19 18.40 44.73
CA ARG A 535 -3.55 17.35 45.54
C ARG A 535 -2.03 17.51 45.62
N LEU A 536 -1.38 18.03 44.58
CA LEU A 536 0.08 18.15 44.52
C LEU A 536 0.60 19.52 44.98
N THR A 537 -0.26 20.54 45.00
CA THR A 537 0.10 21.90 45.47
C THR A 537 -0.40 22.22 46.88
N SER A 538 -1.27 21.37 47.46
CA SER A 538 -1.65 21.42 48.89
C SER A 538 -0.67 20.60 49.71
#